data_AF-A0A7V9DGR9-F1
#
_entry.id   AF-A0A7V9DGR9-F1
#
_cell.length_a   1.000
_cell.length_b   1.000
_cell.length_c   1.000
_cell.angle_alpha   90.00
_cell.angle_beta   90.00
_cell.angle_gamma   90.00
#
_symmetry.space_group_name_H-M   'P 1'
#
loop_
_entity.id
_entity.type
_entity.pdbx_description
1 polymer ?
#
loop_
_entity_poly.entity_id
_entity_poly.type
_entity_poly.pdbx_seq_one_letter_code
_entity_poly.pdbx_strand_id
1 'polypeptide(L)'
;MSARLAERGLLLDADDPELVLLCVPDRAIAEVAQAIAPGAWIAHVSGATPLAALDPHELRFGMHPLQSFSKLRAPEQLDGVWAAVTSESTEAHDLGFWLAESLGLRPFALGDASRAAYHAGAAVASNYLVTLRHAAGSLLDAADAPSEALDPLMRGVIDNGFELTGPIARGDWETVERHLAVIREQRPELEELYLVLAEATAAVAGRKLPSKRLLLGGTSSPPKVCRTIVEIRSELAVRRVDSVGLVPTMGSLHEGHLSLLRAARAECDTVVMSLFVNPAQFADPADLGRYPHDEARDVALAKEIGVDLVFAPSADEMYPEGFQTWVEVTELGSTLEGEFRPGHFRGVATVVLKLISIARPSRVYFGQKDAQQVEVIRRMIRDLALDVELRVLPTVRDADGLALSSRNALLAPEERQRALVLSRALATRDPATARKLLAESNGLAVDYVELADFDPPVLAGAVTVGSTRLIDNVPLEGDNK
;
A
#
# COMPACT_ATOMS: atom_id res chain seq x y z
N MET A 1 36.36 33.47 -7.78
CA MET A 1 37.36 32.85 -8.66
C MET A 1 38.37 33.86 -9.16
N SER A 2 37.99 34.92 -9.88
CA SER A 2 38.92 35.95 -10.39
C SER A 2 39.85 36.53 -9.32
N ALA A 3 39.32 36.95 -8.17
CA ALA A 3 40.14 37.45 -7.05
C ALA A 3 41.18 36.42 -6.58
N ARG A 4 40.81 35.14 -6.53
CA ARG A 4 41.69 34.05 -6.10
C ARG A 4 42.80 33.77 -7.12
N LEU A 5 42.48 33.78 -8.40
CA LEU A 5 43.47 33.61 -9.47
C LEU A 5 44.48 34.78 -9.46
N ALA A 6 44.00 36.01 -9.27
CA ALA A 6 44.86 37.19 -9.18
C ALA A 6 45.81 37.13 -7.97
N GLU A 7 45.33 36.70 -6.79
CA GLU A 7 46.17 36.45 -5.61
C GLU A 7 47.27 35.42 -5.86
N ARG A 8 47.03 34.47 -6.78
CA ARG A 8 47.96 33.41 -7.16
C ARG A 8 48.87 33.81 -8.33
N GLY A 9 48.82 35.08 -8.75
CA GLY A 9 49.71 35.64 -9.77
C GLY A 9 49.32 35.31 -11.21
N LEU A 10 48.08 34.84 -11.45
CA LEU A 10 47.58 34.63 -12.80
C LEU A 10 47.08 35.95 -13.40
N LEU A 11 47.50 36.21 -14.65
CA LEU A 11 47.05 37.34 -15.43
C LEU A 11 45.59 37.13 -15.84
N LEU A 12 44.75 38.16 -15.65
CA LEU A 12 43.37 38.18 -16.11
C LEU A 12 43.26 39.27 -17.17
N ASP A 13 43.29 38.86 -18.45
CA ASP A 13 43.16 39.72 -19.62
C ASP A 13 41.87 39.38 -20.38
N ALA A 14 41.16 40.41 -20.82
CA ALA A 14 39.91 40.27 -21.56
C ALA A 14 40.10 40.40 -23.07
N ASP A 15 41.24 40.92 -23.53
CA ASP A 15 41.45 41.27 -24.95
C ASP A 15 41.91 40.06 -25.80
N ASP A 16 42.71 39.14 -25.23
CA ASP A 16 43.19 37.92 -25.90
C ASP A 16 43.35 36.74 -24.90
N PRO A 17 42.24 36.13 -24.44
CA PRO A 17 42.30 35.11 -23.41
C PRO A 17 42.70 33.73 -23.97
N GLU A 18 43.61 33.03 -23.28
CA GLU A 18 43.90 31.61 -23.56
C GLU A 18 42.79 30.68 -23.04
N LEU A 19 42.07 31.11 -22.00
CA LEU A 19 40.98 30.40 -21.35
C LEU A 19 39.88 31.36 -20.88
N VAL A 20 38.64 31.07 -21.25
CA VAL A 20 37.43 31.78 -20.82
C VAL A 20 36.62 30.91 -19.87
N LEU A 21 36.46 31.36 -18.62
CA LEU A 21 35.66 30.66 -17.60
C LEU A 21 34.30 31.33 -17.38
N LEU A 22 33.23 30.67 -17.83
CA LEU A 22 31.85 31.10 -17.70
C LEU A 22 31.32 30.90 -16.28
N CYS A 23 31.22 32.02 -15.54
CA CYS A 23 30.61 32.11 -14.21
C CYS A 23 29.23 32.79 -14.27
N VAL A 24 28.38 32.34 -15.21
CA VAL A 24 27.03 32.88 -15.45
C VAL A 24 25.96 31.91 -14.97
N PRO A 25 24.70 32.34 -14.78
CA PRO A 25 23.61 31.42 -14.49
C PRO A 25 23.49 30.32 -15.55
N ASP A 26 23.16 29.10 -15.13
CA ASP A 26 23.15 27.91 -15.99
C ASP A 26 22.40 28.10 -17.32
N ARG A 27 21.26 28.80 -17.28
CA ARG A 27 20.43 29.11 -18.46
C ARG A 27 21.12 30.00 -19.50
N ALA A 28 22.12 30.78 -19.10
CA ALA A 28 22.84 31.72 -19.97
C ALA A 28 24.11 31.13 -20.55
N ILE A 29 24.54 29.94 -20.10
CA ILE A 29 25.82 29.33 -20.52
C ILE A 29 25.87 29.17 -22.05
N ALA A 30 24.81 28.62 -22.65
CA ALA A 30 24.78 28.37 -24.09
C ALA A 30 24.79 29.66 -24.92
N GLU A 31 24.00 30.66 -24.53
CA GLU A 31 23.96 31.96 -25.20
C GLU A 31 25.32 32.67 -25.11
N VAL A 32 25.95 32.67 -23.93
CA VAL A 32 27.24 33.31 -23.72
C VAL A 32 28.35 32.56 -24.47
N ALA A 33 28.33 31.22 -24.48
CA ALA A 33 29.30 30.42 -25.24
C ALA A 33 29.22 30.73 -26.75
N GLN A 34 28.01 30.86 -27.31
CA GLN A 34 27.81 31.21 -28.72
C GLN A 34 28.27 32.63 -29.07
N ALA A 35 28.28 33.56 -28.11
CA ALA A 35 28.76 34.92 -28.31
C ALA A 35 30.29 35.04 -28.32
N ILE A 36 31.02 34.00 -27.88
CA ILE A 36 32.48 33.96 -27.84
C ILE A 36 33.01 33.32 -29.12
N ALA A 37 33.97 33.97 -29.77
CA ALA A 37 34.61 33.42 -30.97
C ALA A 37 35.42 32.14 -30.63
N PRO A 38 35.36 31.09 -31.46
CA PRO A 38 36.17 29.88 -31.26
C PRO A 38 37.67 30.18 -31.33
N GLY A 39 38.47 29.53 -30.47
CA GLY A 39 39.93 29.58 -30.52
C GLY A 39 40.59 29.43 -29.15
N ALA A 40 40.04 30.11 -28.15
CA ALA A 40 40.43 29.95 -26.75
C ALA A 40 39.79 28.69 -26.14
N TRP A 41 40.35 28.19 -25.04
CA TRP A 41 39.64 27.23 -24.20
C TRP A 41 38.40 27.88 -23.59
N ILE A 42 37.30 27.14 -23.50
CA ILE A 42 36.09 27.60 -22.82
C ILE A 42 35.66 26.61 -21.75
N ALA A 43 35.28 27.13 -20.59
CA ALA A 43 34.77 26.28 -19.52
C ALA A 43 33.59 26.92 -18.80
N HIS A 44 32.75 26.10 -18.17
CA HIS A 44 31.70 26.59 -17.28
C HIS A 44 31.81 25.99 -15.88
N VAL A 45 31.21 26.67 -14.91
CA VAL A 45 31.20 26.23 -13.51
C VAL A 45 29.88 25.62 -13.02
N SER A 46 28.93 25.37 -13.91
CA SER A 46 27.68 24.67 -13.54
C SER A 46 28.00 23.24 -13.09
N GLY A 47 27.20 22.72 -12.15
CA GLY A 47 27.27 21.32 -11.70
C GLY A 47 26.43 20.35 -12.52
N ALA A 48 25.46 20.85 -13.30
CA ALA A 48 24.47 20.02 -14.00
C ALA A 48 24.43 20.25 -15.51
N THR A 49 24.80 21.44 -15.99
CA THR A 49 24.83 21.74 -17.43
C THR A 49 25.86 20.85 -18.15
N PRO A 50 25.50 20.20 -19.27
CA PRO A 50 26.41 19.35 -20.04
C PRO A 50 27.37 20.18 -20.89
N LEU A 51 28.49 19.56 -21.30
CA LEU A 51 29.49 20.22 -22.16
C LEU A 51 28.96 20.66 -23.52
N ALA A 52 27.91 20.01 -24.05
CA ALA A 52 27.25 20.43 -25.29
C ALA A 52 26.67 21.86 -25.20
N ALA A 53 26.44 22.40 -24.01
CA ALA A 53 26.09 23.81 -23.84
C ALA A 53 27.21 24.77 -24.27
N LEU A 54 28.43 24.28 -24.49
CA LEU A 54 29.57 25.04 -24.99
C LEU A 54 29.75 24.89 -26.51
N ASP A 55 28.82 24.29 -27.24
CA ASP A 55 28.86 24.26 -28.71
C ASP A 55 28.92 25.69 -29.30
N PRO A 56 29.72 25.95 -30.35
CA PRO A 56 30.49 24.98 -31.16
C PRO A 56 31.95 24.78 -30.72
N HIS A 57 32.34 25.17 -29.50
CA HIS A 57 33.73 25.13 -29.06
C HIS A 57 34.22 23.70 -28.85
N GLU A 58 35.34 23.32 -29.49
CA GLU A 58 35.97 22.00 -29.32
C GLU A 58 36.93 21.96 -28.12
N LEU A 59 37.60 23.07 -27.83
CA LEU A 59 38.50 23.22 -26.68
C LEU A 59 37.68 23.58 -25.44
N ARG A 60 37.08 22.56 -24.80
CA ARG A 60 36.13 22.77 -23.70
C ARG A 60 36.26 21.81 -22.53
N PHE A 61 35.86 22.28 -21.36
CA PHE A 61 35.69 21.45 -20.16
C PHE A 61 34.69 22.09 -19.18
N GLY A 62 34.29 21.34 -18.16
CA GLY A 62 33.44 21.81 -17.06
C GLY A 62 34.18 21.66 -15.74
N MET A 63 34.04 22.62 -14.83
CA MET A 63 34.65 22.56 -13.51
C MET A 63 33.66 23.06 -12.45
N HIS A 64 33.09 22.17 -11.65
CA HIS A 64 32.13 22.53 -10.60
C HIS A 64 32.73 22.38 -9.21
N PRO A 65 33.01 23.48 -8.48
CA PRO A 65 33.35 23.43 -7.06
C PRO A 65 32.14 22.92 -6.24
N LEU A 66 32.34 21.88 -5.45
CA LEU A 66 31.32 21.26 -4.61
C LEU A 66 31.13 22.06 -3.31
N GLN A 67 30.59 23.27 -3.43
CA GLN A 67 30.35 24.17 -2.31
C GLN A 67 29.23 25.16 -2.61
N SER A 68 28.45 25.50 -1.58
CA SER A 68 27.53 26.65 -1.65
C SER A 68 28.30 27.97 -1.48
N PHE A 69 28.26 28.82 -2.50
CA PHE A 69 28.89 30.14 -2.44
C PHE A 69 28.02 31.15 -1.69
N SER A 70 28.62 31.90 -0.76
CA SER A 70 27.98 33.05 -0.12
C SER A 70 28.80 34.31 -0.36
N LYS A 71 28.11 35.42 -0.64
CA LYS A 71 28.75 36.72 -0.95
C LYS A 71 29.54 37.32 0.22
N LEU A 72 29.43 36.74 1.41
CA LEU A 72 30.03 37.24 2.65
C LEU A 72 31.41 36.63 2.94
N ARG A 73 31.87 35.65 2.15
CA ARG A 73 33.14 34.96 2.37
C ARG A 73 34.24 35.45 1.43
N ALA A 74 35.47 35.45 1.94
CA ALA A 74 36.66 35.88 1.23
C ALA A 74 37.09 34.87 0.13
N PRO A 75 38.00 35.23 -0.80
CA PRO A 75 38.42 34.37 -1.91
C PRO A 75 39.00 33.01 -1.49
N GLU A 76 39.57 32.90 -0.29
CA GLU A 76 40.12 31.69 0.31
C GLU A 76 39.08 30.61 0.58
N GLN A 77 37.78 30.92 0.46
CA GLN A 77 36.70 29.94 0.66
C GLN A 77 36.76 28.71 -0.27
N LEU A 78 37.52 28.82 -1.37
CA LEU A 78 37.77 27.75 -2.34
C LEU A 78 38.82 26.73 -1.85
N ASP A 79 39.66 27.09 -0.88
CA ASP A 79 40.78 26.25 -0.48
C ASP A 79 40.30 24.91 0.11
N GLY A 80 40.79 23.81 -0.46
CA GLY A 80 40.47 22.45 -0.03
C GLY A 80 39.09 21.94 -0.46
N VAL A 81 38.30 22.76 -1.16
CA VAL A 81 36.98 22.37 -1.70
C VAL A 81 37.17 21.41 -2.86
N TRP A 82 36.42 20.32 -2.88
CA TRP A 82 36.44 19.37 -3.99
C TRP A 82 35.82 19.98 -5.25
N ALA A 83 36.37 19.68 -6.42
CA ALA A 83 35.86 20.17 -7.69
C ALA A 83 35.74 19.05 -8.72
N ALA A 84 34.55 18.89 -9.28
CA ALA A 84 34.33 17.94 -10.37
C ALA A 84 34.80 18.54 -11.69
N VAL A 85 35.70 17.86 -12.38
CA VAL A 85 36.19 18.23 -13.72
C VAL A 85 35.60 17.27 -14.75
N THR A 86 34.90 17.81 -15.74
CA THR A 86 34.33 17.07 -16.88
C THR A 86 35.05 17.49 -18.16
N SER A 87 35.55 16.52 -18.92
CA SER A 87 36.31 16.77 -20.14
C SER A 87 36.11 15.63 -21.16
N GLU A 88 36.31 15.94 -22.44
CA GLU A 88 36.22 14.98 -23.56
C GLU A 88 37.61 14.56 -24.09
N SER A 89 38.67 15.28 -23.72
CA SER A 89 40.06 15.00 -24.11
C SER A 89 41.01 15.01 -22.89
N THR A 90 42.23 14.49 -23.09
CA THR A 90 43.27 14.47 -22.06
C THR A 90 43.78 15.88 -21.78
N GLU A 91 43.93 16.70 -22.81
CA GLU A 91 44.36 18.10 -22.70
C GLU A 91 43.32 18.92 -21.92
N ALA A 92 42.03 18.70 -22.19
CA ALA A 92 40.92 19.32 -21.48
C ALA A 92 40.88 18.90 -19.99
N HIS A 93 41.17 17.63 -19.73
CA HIS A 93 41.31 17.10 -18.37
C HIS A 93 42.44 17.81 -17.62
N ASP A 94 43.63 17.83 -18.20
CA ASP A 94 44.84 18.38 -17.55
C ASP A 94 44.70 19.87 -17.29
N LEU A 95 44.14 20.63 -18.23
CA LEU A 95 43.85 22.06 -18.05
C LEU A 95 42.81 22.29 -16.95
N GLY A 96 41.74 21.49 -16.92
CA GLY A 96 40.71 21.58 -15.89
C GLY A 96 41.23 21.27 -14.49
N PHE A 97 42.09 20.25 -14.36
CA PHE A 97 42.77 19.92 -13.10
C PHE A 97 43.72 21.02 -12.67
N TRP A 98 44.56 21.52 -13.57
CA TRP A 98 45.48 22.62 -13.31
C TRP A 98 44.73 23.88 -12.83
N LEU A 99 43.61 24.24 -13.48
CA LEU A 99 42.81 25.39 -13.09
C LEU A 99 42.24 25.22 -11.68
N ALA A 100 41.70 24.03 -11.38
CA ALA A 100 41.14 23.72 -10.08
C ALA A 100 42.22 23.82 -8.98
N GLU A 101 43.38 23.20 -9.18
CA GLU A 101 44.50 23.26 -8.25
C GLU A 101 45.02 24.69 -8.05
N SER A 102 45.09 25.48 -9.13
CA SER A 102 45.46 26.90 -9.09
C SER A 102 44.48 27.74 -8.27
N LEU A 103 43.20 27.35 -8.23
CA LEU A 103 42.17 27.95 -7.36
C LEU A 103 42.24 27.47 -5.90
N GLY A 104 43.10 26.50 -5.59
CA GLY A 104 43.18 25.86 -4.26
C GLY A 104 42.19 24.71 -4.08
N LEU A 105 41.51 24.27 -5.14
CA LEU A 105 40.52 23.18 -5.11
C LEU A 105 41.20 21.81 -5.14
N ARG A 106 40.43 20.77 -4.81
CA ARG A 106 40.81 19.35 -4.95
C ARG A 106 40.06 18.75 -6.13
N PRO A 107 40.66 18.67 -7.33
CA PRO A 107 39.95 18.17 -8.50
C PRO A 107 39.73 16.65 -8.44
N PHE A 108 38.66 16.20 -9.09
CA PHE A 108 38.43 14.82 -9.45
C PHE A 108 37.68 14.74 -10.79
N ALA A 109 37.88 13.66 -11.54
CA ALA A 109 37.23 13.48 -12.84
C ALA A 109 35.76 13.06 -12.67
N LEU A 110 34.88 13.64 -13.48
CA LEU A 110 33.45 13.32 -13.54
C LEU A 110 32.98 13.28 -15.00
N GLY A 111 32.47 12.13 -15.45
CA GLY A 111 31.92 11.98 -16.79
C GLY A 111 30.66 12.84 -16.99
N ASP A 112 30.46 13.34 -18.21
CA ASP A 112 29.38 14.28 -18.53
C ASP A 112 27.98 13.71 -18.22
N ALA A 113 27.78 12.43 -18.54
CA ALA A 113 26.54 11.69 -18.24
C ALA A 113 26.23 11.56 -16.73
N SER A 114 27.22 11.72 -15.85
CA SER A 114 27.05 11.59 -14.39
C SER A 114 26.76 12.92 -13.68
N ARG A 115 26.81 14.06 -14.39
CA ARG A 115 26.69 15.41 -13.82
C ARG A 115 25.35 15.63 -13.11
N ALA A 116 24.25 15.17 -13.71
CA ALA A 116 22.93 15.30 -13.11
C ALA A 116 22.81 14.55 -11.77
N ALA A 117 23.31 13.31 -11.71
CA ALA A 117 23.29 12.50 -10.47
C ALA A 117 24.21 13.10 -9.40
N TYR A 118 25.43 13.53 -9.79
CA TYR A 118 26.37 14.22 -8.92
C TYR A 118 25.76 15.49 -8.29
N HIS A 119 25.15 16.34 -9.12
CA HIS A 119 24.54 17.59 -8.66
C HIS A 119 23.29 17.35 -7.82
N ALA A 120 22.49 16.33 -8.14
CA ALA A 120 21.38 15.92 -7.29
C ALA A 120 21.87 15.51 -5.89
N GLY A 121 22.97 14.74 -5.80
CA GLY A 121 23.61 14.41 -4.53
C GLY A 121 24.07 15.65 -3.75
N ALA A 122 24.68 16.62 -4.43
CA ALA A 122 25.07 17.90 -3.83
C ALA A 122 23.85 18.66 -3.27
N ALA A 123 22.75 18.74 -4.04
CA ALA A 123 21.53 19.42 -3.62
C ALA A 123 20.85 18.75 -2.42
N VAL A 124 20.87 17.41 -2.35
CA VAL A 124 20.39 16.67 -1.17
C VAL A 124 21.23 17.03 0.07
N ALA A 125 22.55 17.07 -0.07
CA ALA A 125 23.46 17.36 1.04
C ALA A 125 23.41 18.84 1.50
N SER A 126 23.15 19.79 0.60
CA SER A 126 23.12 21.23 0.94
C SER A 126 21.72 21.80 1.09
N ASN A 127 20.89 21.73 0.05
CA ASN A 127 19.65 22.48 -0.03
C ASN A 127 18.59 21.85 0.86
N TYR A 128 18.46 20.51 0.80
CA TYR A 128 17.49 19.83 1.64
C TYR A 128 17.91 19.82 3.11
N LEU A 129 19.20 19.98 3.43
CA LEU A 129 19.63 20.22 4.80
C LEU A 129 19.03 21.52 5.37
N VAL A 130 18.93 22.58 4.56
CA VAL A 130 18.25 23.83 4.92
C VAL A 130 16.76 23.57 5.14
N THR A 131 16.11 22.83 4.25
CA THR A 131 14.69 22.44 4.39
C THR A 131 14.45 21.64 5.67
N LEU A 132 15.28 20.66 5.96
CA LEU A 132 15.21 19.83 7.18
C LEU A 132 15.40 20.68 8.43
N ARG A 133 16.38 21.60 8.43
CA ARG A 133 16.61 22.51 9.55
C ARG A 133 15.42 23.42 9.81
N HIS A 134 14.77 23.91 8.74
CA HIS A 134 13.57 24.72 8.85
C HIS A 134 12.37 23.91 9.38
N ALA A 135 12.10 22.72 8.81
CA ALA A 135 11.03 21.85 9.27
C ALA A 135 11.19 21.46 10.75
N ALA A 136 12.40 21.02 11.14
CA ALA A 136 12.71 20.69 12.53
C ALA A 136 12.61 21.90 13.46
N GLY A 137 13.15 23.06 13.05
CA GLY A 137 13.06 24.29 13.85
C GLY A 137 11.61 24.69 14.11
N SER A 138 10.78 24.56 13.09
CA SER A 138 9.37 24.90 13.17
C SER A 138 8.60 23.95 14.13
N LEU A 139 9.03 22.69 14.31
CA LEU A 139 8.50 21.79 15.33
C LEU A 139 8.95 22.18 16.75
N LEU A 140 10.19 22.64 16.91
CA LEU A 140 10.69 23.17 18.19
C LEU A 140 9.96 24.44 18.59
N ASP A 141 9.75 25.36 17.63
CA ASP A 141 9.00 26.60 17.85
C ASP A 141 7.58 26.30 18.32
N ALA A 142 6.91 25.28 17.75
CA ALA A 142 5.58 24.82 18.18
C ALA A 142 5.56 24.21 19.59
N ALA A 143 6.72 23.74 20.08
CA ALA A 143 6.92 23.22 21.42
C ALA A 143 7.49 24.26 22.40
N ASP A 144 7.48 25.55 22.03
CA ASP A 144 8.08 26.66 22.80
C ASP A 144 9.57 26.45 23.13
N ALA A 145 10.29 25.73 22.26
CA ALA A 145 11.72 25.45 22.38
C ALA A 145 12.55 26.27 21.38
N PRO A 146 13.77 26.72 21.76
CA PRO A 146 14.62 27.53 20.88
C PRO A 146 15.12 26.71 19.69
N SER A 147 14.74 27.09 18.47
CA SER A 147 15.13 26.35 17.27
C SER A 147 16.64 26.29 17.07
N GLU A 148 17.41 27.30 17.52
CA GLU A 148 18.88 27.31 17.50
C GLU A 148 19.54 26.16 18.28
N ALA A 149 18.81 25.50 19.18
CA ALA A 149 19.28 24.30 19.88
C ALA A 149 19.52 23.11 18.93
N LEU A 150 18.99 23.17 17.69
CA LEU A 150 19.23 22.15 16.67
C LEU A 150 20.62 22.25 16.05
N ASP A 151 21.26 23.43 16.03
CA ASP A 151 22.52 23.62 15.32
C ASP A 151 23.65 22.75 15.90
N PRO A 152 23.85 22.68 17.24
CA PRO A 152 24.81 21.74 17.82
C PRO A 152 24.45 20.28 17.57
N LEU A 153 23.16 19.93 17.61
CA LEU A 153 22.69 18.56 17.35
C LEU A 153 23.02 18.12 15.92
N MET A 154 22.74 18.97 14.93
CA MET A 154 23.02 18.69 13.52
C MET A 154 24.51 18.65 13.21
N ARG A 155 25.34 19.48 13.86
CA ARG A 155 26.81 19.37 13.78
C ARG A 155 27.30 18.05 14.36
N GLY A 156 26.74 17.61 15.48
CA GLY A 156 27.08 16.33 16.10
C GLY A 156 26.87 15.12 15.18
N VAL A 157 25.94 15.17 14.23
CA VAL A 157 25.74 14.13 13.20
C VAL A 157 26.90 14.07 12.21
N ILE A 158 27.54 15.20 11.93
CA ILE A 158 28.74 15.22 11.07
C ILE A 158 29.93 14.70 11.88
N ASP A 159 30.07 15.17 13.12
CA ASP A 159 31.20 14.84 14.00
C ASP A 159 31.21 13.35 14.40
N ASN A 160 30.05 12.70 14.46
CA ASN A 160 29.94 11.26 14.73
C ASN A 160 30.03 10.37 13.48
N GLY A 161 30.32 10.93 12.31
CA GLY A 161 30.47 10.15 11.07
C GLY A 161 29.15 9.66 10.47
N PHE A 162 28.04 10.36 10.69
CA PHE A 162 26.70 10.00 10.20
C PHE A 162 26.18 8.67 10.77
N GLU A 163 26.63 8.28 11.95
CA GLU A 163 26.09 7.10 12.64
C GLU A 163 24.61 7.34 13.01
N LEU A 164 23.73 6.52 12.45
CA LEU A 164 22.30 6.62 12.65
C LEU A 164 21.93 6.25 14.09
N THR A 165 21.29 7.19 14.79
CA THR A 165 20.79 7.00 16.16
C THR A 165 19.31 7.37 16.24
N GLY A 166 18.68 7.15 17.40
CA GLY A 166 17.28 7.52 17.65
C GLY A 166 16.28 6.37 17.57
N PRO A 167 14.97 6.67 17.61
CA PRO A 167 13.91 5.68 17.79
C PRO A 167 13.82 4.69 16.63
N ILE A 168 13.90 5.15 15.38
CA ILE A 168 13.83 4.28 14.19
C ILE A 168 14.99 3.28 14.17
N ALA A 169 16.21 3.73 14.46
CA ALA A 169 17.38 2.85 14.54
C ALA A 169 17.19 1.71 15.55
N ARG A 170 16.54 2.00 16.69
CA ARG A 170 16.24 1.02 17.75
C ARG A 170 14.95 0.23 17.51
N GLY A 171 14.13 0.59 16.53
CA GLY A 171 12.81 -0.01 16.29
C GLY A 171 11.75 0.41 17.31
N ASP A 172 11.93 1.57 17.94
CA ASP A 172 10.98 2.16 18.89
C ASP A 172 9.86 2.88 18.12
N TRP A 173 8.90 2.08 17.63
CA TRP A 173 7.78 2.56 16.81
C TRP A 173 6.74 3.34 17.61
N GLU A 174 6.59 3.06 18.91
CA GLU A 174 5.72 3.82 19.80
C GLU A 174 6.15 5.29 19.91
N THR A 175 7.46 5.54 19.95
CA THR A 175 7.97 6.92 19.88
C THR A 175 7.68 7.58 18.53
N VAL A 176 7.80 6.84 17.42
CA VAL A 176 7.46 7.36 16.07
C VAL A 176 5.97 7.68 15.95
N GLU A 177 5.10 6.84 16.51
CA GLU A 177 3.65 7.06 16.62
C GLU A 177 3.33 8.36 17.38
N ARG A 178 3.97 8.56 18.53
CA ARG A 178 3.80 9.79 19.33
C ARG A 178 4.25 11.03 18.58
N HIS A 179 5.36 10.96 17.85
CA HIS A 179 5.81 12.07 17.00
C HIS A 179 4.76 12.41 15.93
N LEU A 180 4.24 11.40 15.22
CA LEU A 180 3.22 11.60 14.19
C LEU A 180 1.92 12.19 14.74
N ALA A 181 1.49 11.77 15.94
CA ALA A 181 0.33 12.36 16.60
C ALA A 181 0.50 13.86 16.85
N VAL A 182 1.66 14.27 17.40
CA VAL A 182 1.97 15.68 17.65
C VAL A 182 2.10 16.47 16.34
N ILE A 183 2.76 15.90 15.33
CA ILE A 183 2.90 16.55 14.02
C ILE A 183 1.53 16.80 13.39
N ARG A 184 0.61 15.84 13.43
CA ARG A 184 -0.75 16.02 12.90
C ARG A 184 -1.52 17.14 13.60
N GLU A 185 -1.39 17.21 14.92
CA GLU A 185 -2.10 18.18 15.72
C GLU A 185 -1.54 19.59 15.51
N GLN A 186 -0.22 19.73 15.53
CA GLN A 186 0.41 21.04 15.59
C GLN A 186 0.87 21.54 14.22
N ARG A 187 1.41 20.65 13.37
CA ARG A 187 2.10 20.96 12.10
C ARG A 187 1.74 19.95 10.99
N PRO A 188 0.45 19.82 10.61
CA PRO A 188 -0.02 18.78 9.71
C PRO A 188 0.66 18.79 8.34
N GLU A 189 1.15 19.95 7.89
CA GLU A 189 1.90 20.09 6.63
C GLU A 189 3.25 19.34 6.63
N LEU A 190 3.76 18.94 7.81
CA LEU A 190 5.01 18.18 7.95
C LEU A 190 4.81 16.67 8.01
N GLU A 191 3.56 16.18 8.08
CA GLU A 191 3.30 14.74 8.24
C GLU A 191 3.88 13.91 7.09
N GLU A 192 3.65 14.33 5.84
CA GLU A 192 4.13 13.60 4.66
C GLU A 192 5.67 13.58 4.61
N LEU A 193 6.31 14.74 4.89
CA LEU A 193 7.76 14.83 4.98
C LEU A 193 8.32 13.90 6.06
N TYR A 194 7.71 13.88 7.24
CA TYR A 194 8.14 13.02 8.34
C TYR A 194 8.05 11.53 7.98
N LEU A 195 6.95 11.11 7.37
CA LEU A 195 6.75 9.72 6.95
C LEU A 195 7.77 9.27 5.89
N VAL A 196 7.99 10.09 4.86
CA VAL A 196 8.96 9.79 3.80
C VAL A 196 10.37 9.65 4.39
N LEU A 197 10.75 10.56 5.30
CA LEU A 197 12.05 10.48 5.97
C LEU A 197 12.13 9.28 6.91
N ALA A 198 11.05 8.95 7.62
CA ALA A 198 11.01 7.81 8.53
C ALA A 198 11.17 6.49 7.76
N GLU A 199 10.49 6.33 6.62
CA GLU A 199 10.61 5.18 5.74
C GLU A 199 12.02 5.03 5.18
N ALA A 200 12.57 6.11 4.62
CA ALA A 200 13.96 6.13 4.13
C ALA A 200 14.97 5.79 5.25
N THR A 201 14.74 6.32 6.46
CA THR A 201 15.58 6.05 7.64
C THR A 201 15.47 4.60 8.10
N ALA A 202 14.27 4.01 8.06
CA ALA A 202 14.08 2.60 8.40
C ALA A 202 14.85 1.70 7.43
N ALA A 203 14.82 2.01 6.13
CA ALA A 203 15.60 1.29 5.12
C ALA A 203 17.12 1.38 5.39
N VAL A 204 17.63 2.56 5.72
CA VAL A 204 19.04 2.75 6.13
C VAL A 204 19.37 1.94 7.39
N ALA A 205 18.44 1.83 8.34
CA ALA A 205 18.60 1.03 9.55
C ALA A 205 18.45 -0.49 9.34
N GLY A 206 18.21 -0.96 8.11
CA GLY A 206 17.92 -2.38 7.83
C GLY A 206 16.58 -2.84 8.43
N ARG A 207 15.65 -1.92 8.63
CA ARG A 207 14.31 -2.17 9.18
C ARG A 207 13.24 -1.91 8.13
N LYS A 208 12.06 -2.49 8.36
CA LYS A 208 10.84 -2.07 7.64
C LYS A 208 10.05 -1.17 8.56
N LEU A 209 9.62 -0.03 8.03
CA LEU A 209 8.64 0.80 8.69
C LEU A 209 7.37 -0.05 8.89
N PRO A 210 6.75 -0.07 10.08
CA PRO A 210 5.43 -0.65 10.22
C PRO A 210 4.46 0.03 9.24
N SER A 211 3.40 -0.67 8.83
CA SER A 211 2.42 -0.08 7.93
C SER A 211 1.97 1.28 8.46
N LYS A 212 1.75 2.24 7.55
CA LYS A 212 1.42 3.63 7.89
C LYS A 212 0.31 3.71 8.95
N ARG A 213 -0.62 2.73 8.93
CA ARG A 213 -1.69 2.54 9.91
C ARG A 213 -1.22 2.13 11.32
N LEU A 214 -0.26 1.21 11.46
CA LEU A 214 0.28 0.83 12.77
C LEU A 214 0.91 2.07 13.43
N LEU A 215 1.67 2.85 12.65
CA LEU A 215 2.26 4.13 13.06
C LEU A 215 1.25 5.29 13.25
N LEU A 216 0.04 5.15 12.70
CA LEU A 216 -1.06 6.09 12.89
C LEU A 216 -1.73 5.91 14.26
N GLY A 217 -1.35 4.89 15.02
CA GLY A 217 -2.14 4.36 16.13
C GLY A 217 -3.42 3.76 15.56
N GLY A 218 -3.64 2.46 15.79
CA GLY A 218 -4.96 1.86 15.60
C GLY A 218 -5.95 2.49 16.57
N THR A 219 -6.37 3.73 16.32
CA THR A 219 -7.48 4.33 17.05
C THR A 219 -8.70 3.49 16.70
N SER A 220 -9.39 3.06 17.74
CA SER A 220 -10.70 2.40 17.71
C SER A 220 -11.80 3.35 17.21
N SER A 221 -11.49 4.13 16.19
CA SER A 221 -12.45 4.90 15.43
C SER A 221 -13.48 3.92 14.88
N PRO A 222 -14.79 4.17 15.10
CA PRO A 222 -15.82 3.32 14.52
C PRO A 222 -15.63 3.25 13.00
N PRO A 223 -15.89 2.10 12.36
CA PRO A 223 -15.80 2.02 10.92
C PRO A 223 -16.75 3.03 10.30
N LYS A 224 -16.33 3.66 9.20
CA LYS A 224 -17.23 4.54 8.45
C LYS A 224 -18.22 3.69 7.68
N VAL A 225 -19.51 3.92 7.94
CA VAL A 225 -20.59 3.25 7.20
C VAL A 225 -20.85 4.04 5.92
N CYS A 226 -20.66 3.40 4.78
CA CYS A 226 -20.95 3.91 3.45
C CYS A 226 -22.25 3.27 2.94
N ARG A 227 -23.21 4.09 2.56
CA ARG A 227 -24.54 3.69 2.04
C ARG A 227 -24.58 3.68 0.53
N THR A 228 -23.70 4.42 -0.14
CA THR A 228 -23.68 4.51 -1.60
C THR A 228 -22.32 4.08 -2.18
N ILE A 229 -22.34 3.66 -3.45
CA ILE A 229 -21.15 3.33 -4.24
C ILE A 229 -20.21 4.53 -4.32
N VAL A 230 -20.78 5.75 -4.43
CA VAL A 230 -20.01 7.00 -4.47
C VAL A 230 -19.26 7.23 -3.16
N GLU A 231 -19.94 7.05 -2.02
CA GLU A 231 -19.32 7.23 -0.70
C GLU A 231 -18.13 6.30 -0.49
N ILE A 232 -18.31 5.00 -0.73
CA ILE A 232 -17.20 4.05 -0.50
C ILE A 232 -16.02 4.28 -1.45
N ARG A 233 -16.29 4.61 -2.72
CA ARG A 233 -15.23 4.94 -3.68
C ARG A 233 -14.48 6.20 -3.28
N SER A 234 -15.18 7.21 -2.76
CA SER A 234 -14.56 8.44 -2.28
C SER A 234 -13.66 8.17 -1.08
N GLU A 235 -14.11 7.35 -0.14
CA GLU A 235 -13.31 6.96 1.03
C GLU A 235 -12.06 6.16 0.66
N LEU A 236 -12.21 5.19 -0.26
CA LEU A 236 -11.07 4.41 -0.74
C LEU A 236 -10.07 5.27 -1.51
N ALA A 237 -10.53 6.25 -2.30
CA ALA A 237 -9.66 7.16 -3.04
C ALA A 237 -8.83 8.08 -2.11
N VAL A 238 -9.44 8.62 -1.05
CA VAL A 238 -8.76 9.50 -0.09
C VAL A 238 -7.68 8.76 0.70
N ARG A 239 -7.89 7.47 1.00
CA ARG A 239 -6.97 6.68 1.82
C ARG A 239 -5.64 6.29 1.12
N ARG A 240 -5.48 6.52 -0.18
CA ARG A 240 -4.27 6.19 -0.98
C ARG A 240 -3.68 4.82 -0.61
N VAL A 241 -4.53 3.79 -0.67
CA VAL A 241 -4.31 2.47 -0.06
C VAL A 241 -3.43 1.56 -0.91
N ASP A 242 -2.44 0.91 -0.29
CA ASP A 242 -1.58 -0.08 -0.94
C ASP A 242 -2.24 -1.46 -1.01
N SER A 243 -3.06 -1.83 0.01
CA SER A 243 -3.79 -3.11 0.03
C SER A 243 -5.17 -3.01 0.68
N VAL A 244 -6.19 -3.53 -0.02
CA VAL A 244 -7.59 -3.58 0.43
C VAL A 244 -8.04 -5.03 0.55
N GLY A 245 -8.51 -5.39 1.73
CA GLY A 245 -9.16 -6.67 2.01
C GLY A 245 -10.67 -6.51 2.05
N LEU A 246 -11.39 -7.23 1.20
CA LEU A 246 -12.86 -7.23 1.16
C LEU A 246 -13.41 -8.50 1.80
N VAL A 247 -14.30 -8.35 2.77
CA VAL A 247 -15.08 -9.45 3.36
C VAL A 247 -16.56 -9.26 3.02
N PRO A 248 -17.09 -9.93 1.98
CA PRO A 248 -18.50 -9.85 1.65
C PRO A 248 -19.36 -10.58 2.67
N THR A 249 -20.32 -9.89 3.29
CA THR A 249 -21.28 -10.51 4.22
C THR A 249 -22.71 -10.02 3.96
N MET A 250 -23.67 -10.80 4.46
CA MET A 250 -25.09 -10.43 4.53
C MET A 250 -25.49 -9.92 5.93
N GLY A 251 -24.53 -9.75 6.85
CA GLY A 251 -24.81 -9.43 8.26
C GLY A 251 -25.19 -10.64 9.12
N SER A 252 -25.69 -10.35 10.32
CA SER A 252 -25.84 -11.30 11.42
C SER A 252 -24.52 -12.01 11.71
N LEU A 253 -23.51 -11.22 12.08
CA LEU A 253 -22.13 -11.68 12.23
C LEU A 253 -22.01 -12.70 13.37
N HIS A 254 -21.10 -13.64 13.14
CA HIS A 254 -20.72 -14.74 14.04
C HIS A 254 -19.23 -15.02 13.88
N GLU A 255 -18.65 -15.89 14.71
CA GLU A 255 -17.20 -16.12 14.75
C GLU A 255 -16.59 -16.54 13.40
N GLY A 256 -17.35 -17.26 12.55
CA GLY A 256 -16.94 -17.53 11.17
C GLY A 256 -16.74 -16.28 10.29
N HIS A 257 -17.50 -15.20 10.50
CA HIS A 257 -17.27 -13.92 9.83
C HIS A 257 -16.12 -13.16 10.49
N LEU A 258 -16.03 -13.21 11.82
CA LEU A 258 -14.98 -12.51 12.57
C LEU A 258 -13.60 -13.08 12.24
N SER A 259 -13.47 -14.39 11.99
CA SER A 259 -12.21 -14.99 11.53
C SER A 259 -11.77 -14.44 10.17
N LEU A 260 -12.68 -14.27 9.21
CA LEU A 260 -12.41 -13.63 7.92
C LEU A 260 -11.94 -12.18 8.09
N LEU A 261 -12.63 -11.41 8.94
CA LEU A 261 -12.27 -10.01 9.21
C LEU A 261 -10.90 -9.90 9.89
N ARG A 262 -10.57 -10.80 10.82
CA ARG A 262 -9.24 -10.84 11.48
C ARG A 262 -8.13 -11.17 10.48
N ALA A 263 -8.36 -12.12 9.57
CA ALA A 263 -7.41 -12.42 8.50
C ALA A 263 -7.21 -11.25 7.55
N ALA A 264 -8.30 -10.62 7.10
CA ALA A 264 -8.25 -9.41 6.28
C ALA A 264 -7.48 -8.29 6.98
N ARG A 265 -7.69 -8.13 8.29
CA ARG A 265 -6.98 -7.12 9.09
C ARG A 265 -5.48 -7.38 9.18
N ALA A 266 -5.07 -8.65 9.26
CA ALA A 266 -3.67 -9.05 9.34
C ALA A 266 -2.94 -8.95 7.99
N GLU A 267 -3.65 -9.13 6.87
CA GLU A 267 -3.08 -9.25 5.53
C GLU A 267 -3.26 -7.99 4.65
N CYS A 268 -4.02 -6.99 5.11
CA CYS A 268 -4.32 -5.77 4.35
C CYS A 268 -4.26 -4.49 5.20
N ASP A 269 -4.02 -3.35 4.57
CA ASP A 269 -3.96 -2.02 5.22
C ASP A 269 -5.35 -1.41 5.45
N THR A 270 -6.29 -1.69 4.56
CA THR A 270 -7.70 -1.30 4.68
C THR A 270 -8.60 -2.52 4.60
N VAL A 271 -9.52 -2.66 5.56
CA VAL A 271 -10.53 -3.73 5.58
C VAL A 271 -11.90 -3.14 5.27
N VAL A 272 -12.51 -3.63 4.21
CA VAL A 272 -13.87 -3.34 3.80
C VAL A 272 -14.75 -4.54 4.13
N MET A 273 -15.79 -4.33 4.90
CA MET A 273 -16.85 -5.32 5.10
C MET A 273 -18.08 -4.89 4.31
N SER A 274 -18.66 -5.75 3.48
CA SER A 274 -20.02 -5.48 2.98
C SER A 274 -21.05 -6.01 3.96
N LEU A 275 -22.16 -5.28 4.11
CA LEU A 275 -23.31 -5.66 4.90
C LEU A 275 -24.56 -5.52 4.02
N PHE A 276 -24.80 -6.54 3.19
CA PHE A 276 -25.86 -6.48 2.16
C PHE A 276 -26.54 -7.83 1.98
N VAL A 277 -27.81 -7.93 2.40
CA VAL A 277 -28.66 -9.09 2.11
C VAL A 277 -29.12 -8.98 0.66
N ASN A 278 -28.43 -9.69 -0.23
CA ASN A 278 -28.67 -9.62 -1.67
C ASN A 278 -29.99 -10.29 -2.06
N PRO A 279 -31.03 -9.57 -2.52
CA PRO A 279 -32.30 -10.20 -2.91
C PRO A 279 -32.16 -11.17 -4.08
N ALA A 280 -31.22 -10.94 -5.00
CA ALA A 280 -31.08 -11.71 -6.22
C ALA A 280 -30.59 -13.15 -6.02
N GLN A 281 -30.15 -13.51 -4.81
CA GLN A 281 -29.69 -14.86 -4.48
C GLN A 281 -30.70 -15.65 -3.62
N PHE A 282 -31.90 -15.10 -3.39
CA PHE A 282 -33.00 -15.76 -2.69
C PHE A 282 -34.10 -16.13 -3.69
N ALA A 283 -34.46 -17.41 -3.72
CA ALA A 283 -35.59 -17.90 -4.51
C ALA A 283 -36.93 -17.74 -3.78
N ASP A 284 -36.91 -17.79 -2.44
CA ASP A 284 -38.09 -17.66 -1.58
C ASP A 284 -38.13 -16.27 -0.91
N PRO A 285 -39.13 -15.43 -1.23
CA PRO A 285 -39.34 -14.14 -0.56
C PRO A 285 -39.52 -14.27 0.97
N ALA A 286 -40.03 -15.40 1.47
CA ALA A 286 -40.16 -15.64 2.90
C ALA A 286 -38.80 -15.89 3.58
N ASP A 287 -37.86 -16.59 2.92
CA ASP A 287 -36.48 -16.75 3.41
C ASP A 287 -35.77 -15.39 3.45
N LEU A 288 -35.95 -14.56 2.41
CA LEU A 288 -35.42 -13.20 2.40
C LEU A 288 -35.97 -12.36 3.56
N GLY A 289 -37.29 -12.40 3.79
CA GLY A 289 -37.95 -11.64 4.85
C GLY A 289 -37.61 -12.12 6.27
N ARG A 290 -37.21 -13.39 6.43
CA ARG A 290 -36.81 -13.98 7.73
C ARG A 290 -35.31 -13.88 8.01
N TYR A 291 -34.51 -13.37 7.07
CA TYR A 291 -33.07 -13.31 7.25
C TYR A 291 -32.72 -12.40 8.45
N PRO A 292 -31.93 -12.87 9.43
CA PRO A 292 -31.61 -12.09 10.62
C PRO A 292 -30.82 -10.84 10.26
N HIS A 293 -31.21 -9.71 10.83
CA HIS A 293 -30.58 -8.42 10.57
C HIS A 293 -30.47 -7.59 11.87
N ASP A 294 -29.24 -7.19 12.20
CA ASP A 294 -28.93 -6.27 13.29
C ASP A 294 -27.66 -5.49 12.93
N GLU A 295 -27.83 -4.45 12.12
CA GLU A 295 -26.71 -3.62 11.65
C GLU A 295 -25.92 -3.02 12.81
N ALA A 296 -26.59 -2.57 13.88
CA ALA A 296 -25.93 -1.91 15.00
C ALA A 296 -24.97 -2.87 15.72
N ARG A 297 -25.40 -4.11 15.96
CA ARG A 297 -24.56 -5.17 16.50
C ARG A 297 -23.40 -5.51 15.56
N ASP A 298 -23.66 -5.64 14.27
CA ASP A 298 -22.65 -6.03 13.29
C ASP A 298 -21.57 -4.95 13.13
N VAL A 299 -21.95 -3.66 13.12
CA VAL A 299 -21.01 -2.52 13.10
C VAL A 299 -20.18 -2.44 14.38
N ALA A 300 -20.77 -2.75 15.54
CA ALA A 300 -20.04 -2.81 16.80
C ALA A 300 -18.97 -3.92 16.79
N LEU A 301 -19.31 -5.12 16.32
CA LEU A 301 -18.36 -6.21 16.16
C LEU A 301 -17.26 -5.87 15.13
N ALA A 302 -17.63 -5.25 14.01
CA ALA A 302 -16.68 -4.79 13.00
C ALA A 302 -15.67 -3.78 13.56
N LYS A 303 -16.12 -2.88 14.45
CA LYS A 303 -15.25 -1.94 15.18
C LYS A 303 -14.22 -2.66 16.04
N GLU A 304 -14.62 -3.69 16.78
CA GLU A 304 -13.72 -4.46 17.65
C GLU A 304 -12.60 -5.16 16.86
N ILE A 305 -12.88 -5.60 15.63
CA ILE A 305 -11.88 -6.22 14.74
C ILE A 305 -11.00 -5.20 14.00
N GLY A 306 -11.38 -3.91 14.03
CA GLY A 306 -10.65 -2.86 13.31
C GLY A 306 -10.97 -2.80 11.82
N VAL A 307 -12.22 -3.05 11.45
CA VAL A 307 -12.76 -2.75 10.10
C VAL A 307 -12.71 -1.25 9.85
N ASP A 308 -12.39 -0.85 8.62
CA ASP A 308 -12.30 0.57 8.24
C ASP A 308 -13.61 1.11 7.72
N LEU A 309 -14.18 0.36 6.78
CA LEU A 309 -15.33 0.77 5.99
C LEU A 309 -16.36 -0.36 6.04
N VAL A 310 -17.58 -0.02 6.39
CA VAL A 310 -18.74 -0.92 6.23
C VAL A 310 -19.55 -0.42 5.05
N PHE A 311 -19.61 -1.21 3.98
CA PHE A 311 -20.47 -0.93 2.85
C PHE A 311 -21.85 -1.54 3.08
N ALA A 312 -22.83 -0.72 3.45
CA ALA A 312 -24.19 -1.15 3.77
C ALA A 312 -25.20 -0.49 2.80
N PRO A 313 -25.18 -0.85 1.51
CA PRO A 313 -26.05 -0.26 0.49
C PRO A 313 -27.49 -0.77 0.57
N SER A 314 -28.41 -0.01 -0.04
CA SER A 314 -29.76 -0.50 -0.34
C SER A 314 -29.76 -1.46 -1.55
N ALA A 315 -30.85 -2.21 -1.73
CA ALA A 315 -31.04 -3.01 -2.93
C ALA A 315 -31.07 -2.16 -4.19
N ASP A 316 -31.72 -0.99 -4.15
CA ASP A 316 -31.81 -0.07 -5.31
C ASP A 316 -30.44 0.52 -5.70
N GLU A 317 -29.55 0.76 -4.73
CA GLU A 317 -28.17 1.18 -5.00
C GLU A 317 -27.38 0.06 -5.72
N MET A 318 -27.61 -1.19 -5.31
CA MET A 318 -26.95 -2.36 -5.91
C MET A 318 -27.62 -2.80 -7.22
N TYR A 319 -28.89 -2.54 -7.41
CA TYR A 319 -29.71 -2.96 -8.54
C TYR A 319 -30.67 -1.83 -8.93
N PRO A 320 -30.17 -0.79 -9.63
CA PRO A 320 -31.02 0.32 -10.04
C PRO A 320 -32.14 -0.13 -10.98
N GLU A 321 -33.16 0.71 -11.13
CA GLU A 321 -34.26 0.45 -12.04
C GLU A 321 -33.76 0.11 -13.45
N GLY A 322 -34.27 -0.99 -14.02
CA GLY A 322 -33.84 -1.48 -15.33
C GLY A 322 -32.51 -2.24 -15.33
N PHE A 323 -32.04 -2.77 -14.19
CA PHE A 323 -30.83 -3.59 -14.12
C PHE A 323 -30.89 -4.83 -15.05
N GLN A 324 -29.96 -4.92 -16.01
CA GLN A 324 -29.97 -5.93 -17.07
C GLN A 324 -28.72 -6.83 -17.11
N THR A 325 -27.69 -6.53 -16.32
CA THR A 325 -26.39 -7.22 -16.42
C THR A 325 -26.24 -8.29 -15.36
N TRP A 326 -26.01 -9.53 -15.79
CA TRP A 326 -25.94 -10.68 -14.90
C TRP A 326 -24.74 -11.55 -15.23
N VAL A 327 -24.14 -12.14 -14.21
CA VAL A 327 -23.01 -13.06 -14.33
C VAL A 327 -23.50 -14.46 -14.06
N GLU A 328 -23.27 -15.38 -15.00
CA GLU A 328 -23.67 -16.77 -14.87
C GLU A 328 -22.45 -17.67 -15.02
N VAL A 329 -22.16 -18.43 -13.96
CA VAL A 329 -21.20 -19.54 -14.00
C VAL A 329 -22.01 -20.79 -14.28
N THR A 330 -21.90 -21.31 -15.50
CA THR A 330 -22.88 -22.25 -16.08
C THR A 330 -22.97 -23.59 -15.35
N GLU A 331 -22.08 -24.54 -15.66
CA GLU A 331 -22.18 -25.92 -15.18
C GLU A 331 -22.00 -26.05 -13.67
N LEU A 332 -21.02 -25.32 -13.11
CA LEU A 332 -20.74 -25.36 -11.68
C LEU A 332 -21.86 -24.75 -10.83
N GLY A 333 -22.63 -23.80 -11.41
CA GLY A 333 -23.74 -23.15 -10.74
C GLY A 333 -25.07 -23.90 -10.83
N SER A 334 -25.15 -25.03 -11.55
CA SER A 334 -26.38 -25.78 -11.78
C SER A 334 -26.45 -27.14 -11.09
N THR A 335 -25.36 -27.59 -10.45
CA THR A 335 -25.30 -28.84 -9.66
C THR A 335 -25.42 -28.57 -8.16
N LEU A 336 -25.57 -29.60 -7.32
CA LEU A 336 -25.57 -29.50 -5.85
C LEU A 336 -26.52 -28.38 -5.36
N GLU A 337 -26.01 -27.35 -4.68
CA GLU A 337 -26.84 -26.22 -4.21
C GLU A 337 -27.61 -25.52 -5.34
N GLY A 338 -27.03 -25.48 -6.55
CA GLY A 338 -27.64 -24.87 -7.73
C GLY A 338 -28.90 -25.60 -8.20
N GLU A 339 -28.96 -26.92 -8.02
CA GLU A 339 -30.14 -27.74 -8.33
C GLU A 339 -31.31 -27.41 -7.40
N PHE A 340 -31.03 -27.32 -6.10
CA PHE A 340 -32.04 -27.02 -5.08
C PHE A 340 -32.37 -25.52 -4.97
N ARG A 341 -31.53 -24.65 -5.53
CA ARG A 341 -31.68 -23.18 -5.48
C ARG A 341 -31.44 -22.55 -6.86
N PRO A 342 -32.33 -22.78 -7.85
CA PRO A 342 -32.16 -22.25 -9.20
C PRO A 342 -31.94 -20.74 -9.21
N GLY A 343 -30.91 -20.29 -9.94
CA GLY A 343 -30.54 -18.87 -10.04
C GLY A 343 -29.74 -18.31 -8.85
N HIS A 344 -29.56 -19.06 -7.76
CA HIS A 344 -28.80 -18.61 -6.59
C HIS A 344 -27.39 -18.15 -6.94
N PHE A 345 -26.63 -18.97 -7.66
CA PHE A 345 -25.24 -18.66 -8.01
C PHE A 345 -25.10 -17.55 -9.06
N ARG A 346 -26.11 -17.33 -9.92
CA ARG A 346 -26.17 -16.14 -10.78
C ARG A 346 -26.29 -14.87 -9.94
N GLY A 347 -27.13 -14.90 -8.91
CA GLY A 347 -27.24 -13.81 -7.93
C GLY A 347 -25.94 -13.56 -7.17
N VAL A 348 -25.31 -14.63 -6.67
CA VAL A 348 -24.04 -14.56 -5.93
C VAL A 348 -22.89 -14.03 -6.81
N ALA A 349 -22.67 -14.62 -7.99
CA ALA A 349 -21.60 -14.20 -8.90
C ALA A 349 -21.79 -12.72 -9.29
N THR A 350 -23.02 -12.30 -9.58
CA THR A 350 -23.33 -10.91 -9.93
C THR A 350 -23.01 -9.94 -8.79
N VAL A 351 -23.46 -10.23 -7.55
CA VAL A 351 -23.22 -9.32 -6.42
C VAL A 351 -21.74 -9.28 -6.03
N VAL A 352 -21.04 -10.42 -6.04
CA VAL A 352 -19.62 -10.49 -5.70
C VAL A 352 -18.78 -9.74 -6.73
N LEU A 353 -19.06 -9.89 -8.03
CA LEU A 353 -18.39 -9.11 -9.07
C LEU A 353 -18.63 -7.60 -8.87
N LYS A 354 -19.86 -7.18 -8.55
CA LYS A 354 -20.15 -5.76 -8.26
C LYS A 354 -19.33 -5.27 -7.07
N LEU A 355 -19.30 -6.02 -5.96
CA LEU A 355 -18.54 -5.64 -4.77
C LEU A 355 -17.03 -5.53 -5.06
N ILE A 356 -16.45 -6.48 -5.79
CA ILE A 356 -15.05 -6.43 -6.24
C ILE A 356 -14.82 -5.20 -7.13
N SER A 357 -15.74 -4.90 -8.06
CA SER A 357 -15.63 -3.73 -8.96
C SER A 357 -15.80 -2.38 -8.25
N ILE A 358 -16.55 -2.36 -7.14
CA ILE A 358 -16.78 -1.17 -6.31
C ILE A 358 -15.57 -0.90 -5.42
N ALA A 359 -15.13 -1.92 -4.68
CA ALA A 359 -14.08 -1.79 -3.66
C ALA A 359 -12.65 -1.96 -4.21
N ARG A 360 -12.50 -2.60 -5.39
CA ARG A 360 -11.22 -2.94 -6.03
C ARG A 360 -10.19 -3.53 -5.05
N PRO A 361 -10.56 -4.62 -4.34
CA PRO A 361 -9.69 -5.19 -3.34
C PRO A 361 -8.49 -5.92 -3.96
N SER A 362 -7.35 -5.91 -3.27
CA SER A 362 -6.25 -6.83 -3.56
C SER A 362 -6.58 -8.27 -3.13
N ARG A 363 -7.42 -8.42 -2.09
CA ARG A 363 -7.83 -9.72 -1.53
C ARG A 363 -9.31 -9.75 -1.20
N VAL A 364 -10.00 -10.83 -1.55
CA VAL A 364 -11.38 -11.08 -1.13
C VAL A 364 -11.46 -12.37 -0.31
N TYR A 365 -12.15 -12.33 0.83
CA TYR A 365 -12.15 -13.40 1.83
C TYR A 365 -13.50 -14.12 1.87
N PHE A 366 -13.46 -15.45 1.80
CA PHE A 366 -14.64 -16.32 1.92
C PHE A 366 -14.37 -17.52 2.82
N GLY A 367 -15.42 -18.00 3.49
CA GLY A 367 -15.35 -19.21 4.30
C GLY A 367 -15.57 -20.48 3.46
N GLN A 368 -14.83 -21.54 3.78
CA GLN A 368 -14.91 -22.84 3.10
C GLN A 368 -16.26 -23.56 3.28
N LYS A 369 -17.07 -23.17 4.27
CA LYS A 369 -18.38 -23.76 4.56
C LYS A 369 -19.28 -23.80 3.32
N ASP A 370 -19.27 -22.72 2.53
CA ASP A 370 -19.99 -22.62 1.27
C ASP A 370 -19.06 -23.02 0.11
N ALA A 371 -18.56 -24.27 0.10
CA ALA A 371 -17.50 -24.72 -0.82
C ALA A 371 -17.84 -24.50 -2.30
N GLN A 372 -19.08 -24.79 -2.71
CA GLN A 372 -19.51 -24.54 -4.10
C GLN A 372 -19.52 -23.04 -4.45
N GLN A 373 -19.87 -22.17 -3.49
CA GLN A 373 -19.77 -20.72 -3.70
C GLN A 373 -18.32 -20.30 -3.92
N VAL A 374 -17.38 -20.85 -3.13
CA VAL A 374 -15.95 -20.60 -3.30
C VAL A 374 -15.50 -21.00 -4.70
N GLU A 375 -15.90 -22.17 -5.19
CA GLU A 375 -15.56 -22.61 -6.56
C GLU A 375 -16.18 -21.70 -7.63
N VAL A 376 -17.44 -21.30 -7.48
CA VAL A 376 -18.13 -20.39 -8.40
C VAL A 376 -17.38 -19.05 -8.48
N ILE A 377 -16.96 -18.52 -7.33
CA ILE A 377 -16.22 -17.25 -7.26
C ILE A 377 -14.81 -17.42 -7.83
N ARG A 378 -14.11 -18.52 -7.51
CA ARG A 378 -12.79 -18.82 -8.07
C ARG A 378 -12.84 -18.90 -9.59
N ARG A 379 -13.86 -19.59 -10.12
CA ARG A 379 -14.12 -19.70 -11.56
C ARG A 379 -14.38 -18.34 -12.19
N MET A 380 -15.24 -17.54 -11.58
CA MET A 380 -15.56 -16.18 -12.04
C MET A 380 -14.32 -15.26 -12.07
N ILE A 381 -13.51 -15.26 -10.99
CA ILE A 381 -12.28 -14.46 -10.91
C ILE A 381 -11.34 -14.82 -12.06
N ARG A 382 -11.12 -16.11 -12.29
CA ARG A 382 -10.25 -16.61 -13.35
C ARG A 382 -10.80 -16.28 -14.74
N ASP A 383 -12.06 -16.61 -15.00
CA ASP A 383 -12.65 -16.52 -16.35
C ASP A 383 -12.83 -15.05 -16.79
N LEU A 384 -13.05 -14.13 -15.84
CA LEU A 384 -13.14 -12.70 -16.10
C LEU A 384 -11.81 -11.95 -15.88
N ALA A 385 -10.72 -12.66 -15.63
CA ALA A 385 -9.38 -12.11 -15.41
C ALA A 385 -9.34 -10.98 -14.37
N LEU A 386 -10.03 -11.18 -13.24
CA LEU A 386 -10.07 -10.19 -12.16
C LEU A 386 -8.74 -10.17 -11.41
N ASP A 387 -8.17 -8.97 -11.21
CA ASP A 387 -6.96 -8.76 -10.43
C ASP A 387 -7.28 -8.71 -8.93
N VAL A 388 -7.58 -9.87 -8.36
CA VAL A 388 -7.90 -10.06 -6.93
C VAL A 388 -7.52 -11.46 -6.47
N GLU A 389 -6.85 -11.57 -5.32
CA GLU A 389 -6.55 -12.85 -4.69
C GLU A 389 -7.78 -13.35 -3.90
N LEU A 390 -8.21 -14.59 -4.16
CA LEU A 390 -9.25 -15.25 -3.37
C LEU A 390 -8.63 -15.93 -2.13
N ARG A 391 -8.97 -15.44 -0.95
CA ARG A 391 -8.56 -16.01 0.35
C ARG A 391 -9.67 -16.89 0.90
N VAL A 392 -9.40 -18.18 1.06
CA VAL A 392 -10.36 -19.16 1.59
C VAL A 392 -9.92 -19.57 2.99
N LEU A 393 -10.80 -19.39 3.98
CA LEU A 393 -10.51 -19.78 5.36
C LEU A 393 -11.33 -21.02 5.77
N PRO A 394 -10.78 -21.88 6.65
CA PRO A 394 -11.48 -23.05 7.16
C PRO A 394 -12.82 -22.72 7.81
N THR A 395 -13.76 -23.66 7.71
CA THR A 395 -15.07 -23.57 8.37
C THR A 395 -14.91 -23.50 9.88
N VAL A 396 -15.40 -22.42 10.49
CA VAL A 396 -15.50 -22.32 11.95
C VAL A 396 -16.72 -23.09 12.44
N ARG A 397 -16.51 -23.89 13.48
CA ARG A 397 -17.53 -24.76 14.09
C ARG A 397 -17.73 -24.40 15.55
N ASP A 398 -18.92 -24.66 16.07
CA ASP A 398 -19.20 -24.65 17.51
C ASP A 398 -18.48 -25.83 18.19
N ALA A 399 -18.40 -25.84 19.51
CA ALA A 399 -17.68 -26.86 20.29
C ALA A 399 -18.23 -28.29 20.08
N ASP A 400 -19.49 -28.41 19.65
CA ASP A 400 -20.14 -29.68 19.31
C ASP A 400 -19.99 -30.09 17.84
N GLY A 401 -19.27 -29.30 17.04
CA GLY A 401 -18.93 -29.58 15.65
C GLY A 401 -19.91 -29.01 14.62
N LEU A 402 -21.00 -28.36 15.04
CA LEU A 402 -21.92 -27.70 14.10
C LEU A 402 -21.23 -26.53 13.39
N ALA A 403 -21.26 -26.49 12.06
CA ALA A 403 -20.76 -25.33 11.31
C ALA A 403 -21.54 -24.06 11.69
N LEU A 404 -20.82 -22.97 11.96
CA LEU A 404 -21.45 -21.70 12.30
C LEU A 404 -22.18 -21.12 11.07
N SER A 405 -23.39 -20.61 11.31
CA SER A 405 -24.28 -20.05 10.30
C SER A 405 -25.23 -19.07 10.96
N SER A 406 -25.49 -17.92 10.34
CA SER A 406 -26.51 -16.97 10.82
C SER A 406 -27.90 -17.63 10.92
N ARG A 407 -28.19 -18.62 10.08
CA ARG A 407 -29.44 -19.41 10.11
C ARG A 407 -29.56 -20.34 11.33
N ASN A 408 -28.47 -20.63 12.06
CA ASN A 408 -28.56 -21.47 13.27
C ASN A 408 -29.43 -20.84 14.36
N ALA A 409 -29.60 -19.51 14.36
CA ALA A 409 -30.49 -18.79 15.26
C ALA A 409 -31.98 -19.15 15.06
N LEU A 410 -32.34 -19.75 13.93
CA LEU A 410 -33.72 -20.17 13.61
C LEU A 410 -34.05 -21.57 14.15
N LEU A 411 -33.07 -22.33 14.63
CA LEU A 411 -33.25 -23.69 15.11
C LEU A 411 -33.75 -23.69 16.57
N ALA A 412 -34.85 -24.40 16.84
CA ALA A 412 -35.22 -24.74 18.20
C ALA A 412 -34.14 -25.63 18.85
N PRO A 413 -34.02 -25.69 20.20
CA PRO A 413 -32.99 -26.48 20.87
C PRO A 413 -32.93 -27.96 20.41
N GLU A 414 -34.08 -28.59 20.19
CA GLU A 414 -34.16 -29.97 19.70
C GLU A 414 -33.74 -30.11 18.24
N GLU A 415 -34.09 -29.13 17.39
CA GLU A 415 -33.66 -29.08 15.99
C GLU A 415 -32.15 -28.89 15.90
N ARG A 416 -31.59 -28.03 16.75
CA ARG A 416 -30.14 -27.82 16.84
C ARG A 416 -29.40 -29.11 17.24
N GLN A 417 -29.95 -29.93 18.13
CA GLN A 417 -29.36 -31.23 18.48
C GLN A 417 -29.42 -32.21 17.30
N ARG A 418 -30.54 -32.23 16.54
CA ARG A 418 -30.66 -33.06 15.33
C ARG A 418 -29.70 -32.62 14.23
N ALA A 419 -29.47 -31.32 14.06
CA ALA A 419 -28.56 -30.76 13.05
C ALA A 419 -27.12 -31.30 13.17
N LEU A 420 -26.69 -31.74 14.35
CA LEU A 420 -25.35 -32.31 14.56
C LEU A 420 -25.09 -33.59 13.75
N VAL A 421 -26.15 -34.30 13.33
CA VAL A 421 -25.99 -35.50 12.51
C VAL A 421 -25.32 -35.17 11.17
N LEU A 422 -25.57 -33.99 10.58
CA LEU A 422 -24.91 -33.59 9.33
C LEU A 422 -23.39 -33.55 9.49
N SER A 423 -22.89 -32.83 10.50
CA SER A 423 -21.45 -32.72 10.77
C SER A 423 -20.82 -34.08 11.05
N ARG A 424 -21.48 -34.92 11.86
CA ARG A 424 -21.02 -36.29 12.17
C ARG A 424 -21.00 -37.19 10.94
N ALA A 425 -22.02 -37.10 10.09
CA ALA A 425 -22.11 -37.89 8.86
C ALA A 425 -21.00 -37.52 7.89
N LEU A 426 -20.76 -36.22 7.66
CA LEU A 426 -19.72 -35.75 6.76
C LEU A 426 -18.31 -36.07 7.29
N ALA A 427 -18.08 -36.01 8.60
CA ALA A 427 -16.80 -36.36 9.22
C ALA A 427 -16.32 -37.79 8.93
N THR A 428 -17.22 -38.69 8.50
CA THR A 428 -16.85 -40.04 8.03
C THR A 428 -16.02 -40.03 6.76
N ARG A 429 -16.11 -38.96 5.95
CA ARG A 429 -15.52 -38.83 4.61
C ARG A 429 -15.90 -39.97 3.64
N ASP A 430 -16.93 -40.74 3.97
CA ASP A 430 -17.45 -41.82 3.15
C ASP A 430 -18.92 -41.54 2.79
N PRO A 431 -19.25 -41.32 1.51
CA PRO A 431 -20.61 -40.98 1.11
C PRO A 431 -21.65 -42.03 1.51
N ALA A 432 -21.31 -43.32 1.45
CA ALA A 432 -22.23 -44.40 1.77
C ALA A 432 -22.59 -44.39 3.27
N THR A 433 -21.58 -44.29 4.14
CA THR A 433 -21.73 -44.18 5.59
C THR A 433 -22.46 -42.90 5.98
N ALA A 434 -22.12 -41.75 5.37
CA ALA A 434 -22.77 -40.48 5.61
C ALA A 434 -24.27 -40.53 5.27
N ARG A 435 -24.63 -41.09 4.09
CA ARG A 435 -26.04 -41.27 3.68
C ARG A 435 -26.80 -42.17 4.64
N LYS A 436 -26.19 -43.26 5.10
CA LYS A 436 -26.81 -44.17 6.08
C LYS A 436 -27.10 -43.46 7.41
N LEU A 437 -26.11 -42.75 7.96
CA LEU A 437 -26.27 -42.01 9.22
C LEU A 437 -27.39 -40.96 9.14
N LEU A 438 -27.49 -40.28 8.00
CA LEU A 438 -28.54 -39.28 7.77
C LEU A 438 -29.92 -39.93 7.56
N ALA A 439 -30.01 -41.04 6.83
CA ALA A 439 -31.27 -41.76 6.63
C ALA A 439 -31.84 -42.36 7.93
N GLU A 440 -30.97 -42.78 8.86
CA GLU A 440 -31.37 -43.30 10.18
C GLU A 440 -31.78 -42.18 11.16
N SER A 441 -31.57 -40.91 10.80
CA SER A 441 -31.91 -39.77 11.65
C SER A 441 -33.36 -39.33 11.47
N ASN A 442 -34.13 -39.35 12.55
CA ASN A 442 -35.51 -38.87 12.53
C ASN A 442 -35.54 -37.34 12.45
N GLY A 443 -36.31 -36.80 11.50
CA GLY A 443 -36.59 -35.37 11.39
C GLY A 443 -35.56 -34.55 10.61
N LEU A 444 -34.71 -35.19 9.81
CA LEU A 444 -33.89 -34.54 8.78
C LEU A 444 -34.41 -34.92 7.39
N ALA A 445 -34.70 -33.93 6.56
CA ALA A 445 -34.88 -34.13 5.12
C ALA A 445 -33.53 -33.91 4.44
N VAL A 446 -32.99 -34.93 3.77
CA VAL A 446 -31.70 -34.86 3.09
C VAL A 446 -31.92 -34.45 1.64
N ASP A 447 -31.29 -33.36 1.23
CA ASP A 447 -31.31 -32.92 -0.17
C ASP A 447 -30.25 -33.70 -0.95
N TYR A 448 -29.00 -33.66 -0.48
CA TYR A 448 -27.90 -34.40 -1.10
C TYR A 448 -26.77 -34.69 -0.10
N VAL A 449 -25.98 -35.71 -0.44
CA VAL A 449 -24.66 -36.02 0.14
C VAL A 449 -23.80 -36.55 -0.99
N GLU A 450 -22.83 -35.77 -1.43
CA GLU A 450 -22.07 -36.03 -2.66
C GLU A 450 -20.59 -35.67 -2.53
N LEU A 451 -19.75 -36.44 -3.22
CA LEU A 451 -18.36 -36.08 -3.45
C LEU A 451 -18.34 -35.00 -4.53
N ALA A 452 -17.69 -33.89 -4.24
CA ALA A 452 -17.49 -32.80 -5.18
C ALA A 452 -15.99 -32.66 -5.48
N ASP A 453 -15.65 -32.69 -6.77
CA ASP A 453 -14.29 -32.50 -7.29
C ASP A 453 -13.93 -31.00 -7.29
N PHE A 454 -13.93 -30.44 -6.09
CA PHE A 454 -13.56 -29.06 -5.79
C PHE A 454 -12.06 -28.98 -5.46
N ASP A 455 -11.54 -27.79 -5.18
CA ASP A 455 -10.14 -27.59 -4.79
C ASP A 455 -10.04 -27.01 -3.36
N PRO A 456 -9.79 -27.87 -2.34
CA PRO A 456 -9.59 -29.33 -2.42
C PRO A 456 -10.91 -30.12 -2.58
N PRO A 457 -10.87 -31.41 -2.98
CA PRO A 457 -12.07 -32.24 -3.09
C PRO A 457 -12.79 -32.38 -1.74
N VAL A 458 -14.12 -32.35 -1.75
CA VAL A 458 -14.93 -32.38 -0.52
C VAL A 458 -16.03 -33.44 -0.57
N LEU A 459 -16.42 -33.93 0.60
CA LEU A 459 -17.74 -34.53 0.82
C LEU A 459 -18.68 -33.40 1.29
N ALA A 460 -19.65 -33.04 0.47
CA ALA A 460 -20.62 -31.98 0.76
C ALA A 460 -22.00 -32.58 1.06
N GLY A 461 -22.77 -31.91 1.90
CA GLY A 461 -24.14 -32.29 2.18
C GLY A 461 -25.04 -31.12 2.56
N ALA A 462 -26.32 -31.27 2.23
CA ALA A 462 -27.37 -30.34 2.59
C ALA A 462 -28.58 -31.07 3.18
N VAL A 463 -29.13 -30.52 4.26
CA VAL A 463 -30.29 -31.07 4.96
C VAL A 463 -31.24 -29.96 5.41
N THR A 464 -32.51 -30.28 5.56
CA THR A 464 -33.51 -29.41 6.17
C THR A 464 -33.93 -29.97 7.54
N VAL A 465 -33.88 -29.13 8.57
CA VAL A 465 -34.33 -29.41 9.94
C VAL A 465 -35.45 -28.45 10.30
N GLY A 466 -36.66 -28.97 10.50
CA GLY A 466 -37.83 -28.12 10.67
C GLY A 466 -38.06 -27.25 9.43
N SER A 467 -37.91 -25.93 9.58
CA SER A 467 -37.97 -24.96 8.46
C SER A 467 -36.62 -24.42 8.00
N THR A 468 -35.52 -24.92 8.57
CA THR A 468 -34.17 -24.36 8.37
C THR A 468 -33.32 -25.32 7.54
N ARG A 469 -32.85 -24.85 6.39
CA ARG A 469 -31.91 -25.58 5.53
C ARG A 469 -30.46 -25.29 5.94
N LEU A 470 -29.69 -26.35 6.15
CA LEU A 470 -28.30 -26.32 6.58
C LEU A 470 -27.43 -27.00 5.51
N ILE A 471 -26.23 -26.46 5.32
CA ILE A 471 -25.21 -27.01 4.44
C ILE A 471 -23.92 -27.14 5.21
N ASP A 472 -23.12 -28.15 4.86
CA ASP A 472 -21.80 -28.37 5.42
C ASP A 472 -20.95 -29.19 4.43
N ASN A 473 -19.63 -29.16 4.60
CA ASN A 473 -18.70 -29.98 3.83
C ASN A 473 -17.43 -30.29 4.63
N VAL A 474 -16.73 -31.35 4.22
CA VAL A 474 -15.39 -31.67 4.73
C VAL A 474 -14.43 -31.99 3.58
N PRO A 475 -13.18 -31.51 3.62
CA PRO A 475 -12.14 -31.94 2.69
C PRO A 475 -11.87 -33.44 2.80
N LEU A 476 -11.68 -34.08 1.64
CA LEU A 476 -11.28 -35.49 1.54
C LEU A 476 -9.79 -35.68 1.77
N GLU A 477 -9.00 -34.65 1.46
CA GLU A 477 -7.55 -34.61 1.62
C GLU A 477 -7.16 -33.51 2.62
N GLY A 478 -6.20 -33.81 3.50
CA GLY A 478 -5.70 -32.90 4.54
C GLY A 478 -6.22 -33.22 5.95
N ASP A 479 -5.34 -33.07 6.95
CA ASP A 479 -5.71 -33.18 8.36
C ASP A 479 -6.56 -31.98 8.78
N ASN A 480 -7.74 -32.24 9.37
CA ASN A 480 -8.41 -31.25 10.21
C ASN A 480 -7.57 -31.07 11.47
N LYS A 481 -6.72 -30.05 11.50
CA LYS A 481 -6.20 -29.51 12.76
C LYS A 481 -6.85 -28.18 13.07
#